data_AF-A0A6A5WE68-F1
#
_entry.id   AF-A0A6A5WE68-F1
#
_cell.length_a   1.000
_cell.length_b   1.000
_cell.length_c   1.000
_cell.angle_alpha   90.00
_cell.angle_beta   90.00
_cell.angle_gamma   90.00
#
_symmetry.space_group_name_H-M   'P 1'
#
loop_
_entity.id
_entity.type
_entity.pdbx_description
1 polymer ?
#
loop_
_entity_poly.entity_id
_entity_poly.type
_entity_poly.pdbx_seq_one_letter_code
_entity_poly.pdbx_strand_id
1 'polypeptide(L)'
;MPAKRKSLAKSNVDNVSPVTRSRNKKAKISMPTDTAPSTLDGADEVEQPSQSPRHHYTEMGLQDMKEELRKRDLKVSGKKSELAQRLRQHDHDGSLPVMRAMEAAARKRREKNPPPPEDEDSDVEWERYMAKMDEVRENGATGSPVHDDWGYELSYEKILAPNKRPNMGKHATYFDFVDAENKVKTKIMFGKAQPSFSMDGSAMDWRVAQDLAIPFHKVEVHEYEIWKKMGFTANKKEFVEGDVDRELSEKIDAETEGSAFRK
;
A
#
# COMPACT_ATOMS: atom_id res chain seq x y z
N MET A 1 3.65 -42.86 50.16
CA MET A 1 4.37 -43.97 49.48
C MET A 1 4.29 -43.75 47.97
N PRO A 2 5.36 -43.28 47.29
CA PRO A 2 5.32 -43.04 45.86
C PRO A 2 5.67 -44.29 45.06
N ALA A 3 4.82 -44.66 44.09
CA ALA A 3 5.11 -45.74 43.15
C ALA A 3 5.80 -45.16 41.89
N LYS A 4 7.09 -45.47 41.77
CA LYS A 4 7.89 -45.29 40.56
C LYS A 4 7.41 -46.26 39.47
N ARG A 5 7.22 -45.79 38.24
CA ARG A 5 7.33 -46.65 37.04
C ARG A 5 8.23 -46.01 35.99
N LYS A 6 9.29 -46.75 35.70
CA LYS A 6 10.26 -46.61 34.61
C LYS A 6 9.69 -47.29 33.34
N SER A 7 10.06 -46.78 32.17
CA SER A 7 10.62 -47.52 30.99
C SER A 7 10.28 -46.75 29.70
N LEU A 8 11.27 -46.18 29.00
CA LEU A 8 12.04 -46.78 27.90
C LEU A 8 11.21 -47.06 26.63
N ALA A 9 11.46 -46.29 25.57
CA ALA A 9 11.66 -46.80 24.22
C ALA A 9 12.39 -45.75 23.35
N LYS A 10 13.52 -46.19 22.77
CA LYS A 10 14.33 -45.51 21.76
C LYS A 10 13.99 -46.13 20.39
N SER A 11 13.93 -45.31 19.35
CA SER A 11 14.18 -45.65 17.93
C SER A 11 14.19 -44.30 17.18
N ASN A 12 15.30 -43.70 16.77
CA ASN A 12 16.32 -44.12 15.79
C ASN A 12 15.70 -44.63 14.48
N VAL A 13 15.73 -43.82 13.42
CA VAL A 13 16.21 -44.19 12.07
C VAL A 13 16.54 -42.90 11.31
N ASP A 14 17.81 -42.79 10.93
CA ASP A 14 18.37 -41.85 9.97
C ASP A 14 17.67 -41.96 8.61
N ASN A 15 17.30 -40.82 8.00
CA ASN A 15 16.99 -40.79 6.58
C ASN A 15 17.76 -39.66 5.90
N VAL A 16 19.01 -39.96 5.56
CA VAL A 16 19.83 -39.18 4.64
C VAL A 16 19.58 -39.74 3.24
N SER A 17 19.12 -38.90 2.32
CA SER A 17 19.16 -39.20 0.89
C SER A 17 19.61 -37.98 0.09
N PRO A 18 20.26 -38.21 -1.06
CA PRO A 18 21.38 -37.39 -1.49
C PRO A 18 21.00 -36.32 -2.52
N VAL A 19 21.76 -35.23 -2.44
CA VAL A 19 21.85 -34.12 -3.39
C VAL A 19 22.22 -34.64 -4.78
N THR A 20 21.29 -34.51 -5.74
CA THR A 20 21.59 -34.67 -7.17
C THR A 20 21.79 -33.28 -7.80
N ARG A 21 23.06 -32.97 -8.10
CA ARG A 21 23.45 -31.82 -8.94
C ARG A 21 23.06 -32.10 -10.39
N SER A 22 22.00 -31.45 -10.88
CA SER A 22 21.74 -31.39 -12.32
C SER A 22 22.43 -30.16 -12.92
N ARG A 23 23.56 -30.41 -13.61
CA ARG A 23 24.17 -29.52 -14.59
C ARG A 23 23.34 -29.62 -15.87
N ASN A 24 22.63 -28.55 -16.26
CA ASN A 24 22.15 -28.43 -17.63
C ASN A 24 22.82 -27.26 -18.35
N LYS A 25 23.24 -27.61 -19.58
CA LYS A 25 24.23 -26.97 -20.42
C LYS A 25 23.61 -25.78 -21.16
N LYS A 26 24.41 -24.72 -21.30
CA LYS A 26 24.25 -23.64 -22.27
C LYS A 26 23.99 -24.21 -23.67
N ALA A 27 22.79 -23.99 -24.20
CA ALA A 27 22.55 -24.04 -25.64
C ALA A 27 22.78 -22.62 -26.20
N LYS A 28 23.80 -22.48 -27.05
CA LYS A 28 24.00 -21.33 -27.93
C LYS A 28 22.96 -21.45 -29.05
N ILE A 29 22.05 -20.49 -29.16
CA ILE A 29 21.26 -20.29 -30.37
C ILE A 29 21.78 -19.00 -31.00
N SER A 30 22.39 -19.19 -32.17
CA SER A 30 22.86 -18.16 -33.08
C SER A 30 21.68 -17.50 -33.80
N MET A 31 21.75 -16.17 -33.86
CA MET A 31 20.95 -15.30 -34.73
C MET A 31 21.07 -15.72 -36.21
N PRO A 32 20.04 -15.44 -37.02
CA PRO A 32 20.27 -14.73 -38.26
C PRO A 32 19.64 -13.33 -38.24
N THR A 33 20.48 -12.36 -38.59
CA THR A 33 20.14 -10.99 -38.91
C THR A 33 19.48 -10.93 -40.28
N ASP A 34 18.30 -10.32 -40.37
CA ASP A 34 17.82 -9.74 -41.62
C ASP A 34 17.45 -8.27 -41.41
N THR A 35 18.03 -7.47 -42.30
CA THR A 35 18.02 -6.02 -42.38
C THR A 35 16.87 -5.57 -43.26
N ALA A 36 16.01 -4.68 -42.75
CA ALA A 36 15.32 -3.70 -43.60
C ALA A 36 15.01 -2.43 -42.78
N PRO A 37 15.25 -1.21 -43.34
CA PRO A 37 15.05 0.05 -42.64
C PRO A 37 13.62 0.56 -42.84
N SER A 38 12.97 0.99 -41.76
CA SER A 38 11.74 1.78 -41.86
C SER A 38 11.88 3.03 -41.00
N THR A 39 12.23 4.10 -41.70
CA THR A 39 12.04 5.49 -41.33
C THR A 39 10.61 5.72 -40.87
N LEU A 40 10.42 6.33 -39.70
CA LEU A 40 9.40 7.36 -39.48
C LEU A 40 9.78 8.17 -38.24
N ASP A 41 9.99 9.46 -38.50
CA ASP A 41 10.13 10.57 -37.56
C ASP A 41 8.96 10.67 -36.57
N GLY A 42 9.24 11.24 -35.40
CA GLY A 42 8.22 11.87 -34.55
C GLY A 42 8.05 11.23 -33.17
N ALA A 43 9.11 11.16 -32.36
CA ALA A 43 8.97 10.98 -30.93
C ALA A 43 8.81 12.37 -30.27
N ASP A 44 7.56 12.78 -30.09
CA ASP A 44 7.19 13.76 -29.08
C ASP A 44 7.28 13.01 -27.72
N GLU A 45 8.24 13.42 -26.92
CA GLU A 45 8.61 12.81 -25.64
C GLU A 45 7.55 13.19 -24.60
N VAL A 46 6.45 12.44 -24.59
CA VAL A 46 5.45 12.53 -23.53
C VAL A 46 6.04 11.86 -22.28
N GLU A 47 6.65 12.67 -21.41
CA GLU A 47 7.07 12.28 -20.08
C GLU A 47 5.89 11.66 -19.30
N GLN A 48 5.90 10.33 -19.14
CA GLN A 48 5.08 9.63 -18.16
C GLN A 48 5.72 9.76 -16.77
N PRO A 49 5.04 10.34 -15.76
CA PRO A 49 5.53 10.29 -14.38
C PRO A 49 5.14 8.94 -13.75
N SER A 50 6.00 7.92 -13.89
CA SER A 50 5.76 6.54 -13.41
C SER A 50 6.51 6.17 -12.12
N GLN A 51 6.97 7.14 -11.33
CA GLN A 51 7.52 6.88 -10.00
C GLN A 51 6.72 7.63 -8.94
N SER A 52 6.24 6.88 -7.94
CA SER A 52 5.55 7.43 -6.78
C SER A 52 6.46 8.51 -6.14
N PRO A 53 6.06 9.79 -6.06
CA PRO A 53 6.92 10.89 -5.62
C PRO A 53 7.39 10.79 -4.15
N ARG A 54 6.90 9.79 -3.42
CA ARG A 54 7.10 9.57 -1.98
C ARG A 54 8.56 9.38 -1.57
N HIS A 55 9.42 8.87 -2.46
CA HIS A 55 10.85 8.66 -2.17
C HIS A 55 11.77 9.74 -2.77
N HIS A 56 11.29 10.46 -3.78
CA HIS A 56 12.13 11.35 -4.59
C HIS A 56 12.72 12.51 -3.77
N TYR A 57 11.94 13.11 -2.88
CA TYR A 57 12.42 14.27 -2.14
C TYR A 57 13.48 13.91 -1.10
N THR A 58 13.45 12.75 -0.45
CA THR A 58 14.47 12.39 0.55
C THR A 58 15.87 12.24 -0.06
N GLU A 59 15.92 11.76 -1.30
CA GLU A 59 17.15 11.51 -2.06
C GLU A 59 17.67 12.76 -2.77
N MET A 60 16.78 13.72 -3.08
CA MET A 60 17.10 14.97 -3.75
C MET A 60 18.11 15.84 -2.99
N GLY A 61 18.94 16.58 -3.73
CA GLY A 61 19.88 17.57 -3.19
C GLY A 61 19.17 18.75 -2.53
N LEU A 62 19.83 19.39 -1.56
CA LEU A 62 19.25 20.54 -0.85
C LEU A 62 19.07 21.76 -1.78
N GLN A 63 19.92 21.91 -2.81
CA GLN A 63 19.76 22.95 -3.83
C GLN A 63 18.53 22.70 -4.70
N ASP A 64 18.40 21.49 -5.25
CA ASP A 64 17.26 21.10 -6.09
C ASP A 64 15.93 21.26 -5.34
N MET A 65 15.87 20.87 -4.04
CA MET A 65 14.68 21.11 -3.21
C MET A 65 14.32 22.59 -3.11
N LYS A 66 15.32 23.47 -2.97
CA LYS A 66 15.08 24.92 -2.89
C LYS A 66 14.68 25.50 -4.24
N GLU A 67 15.09 24.89 -5.33
CA GLU A 67 14.65 25.28 -6.67
C GLU A 67 13.22 24.84 -6.90
N GLU A 68 12.85 23.60 -6.58
CA GLU A 68 11.47 23.12 -6.63
C GLU A 68 10.53 23.95 -5.75
N LEU A 69 10.95 24.28 -4.52
CA LEU A 69 10.17 25.17 -3.66
C LEU A 69 10.02 26.56 -4.26
N ARG A 70 11.05 27.13 -4.90
CA ARG A 70 10.96 28.43 -5.58
C ARG A 70 10.04 28.38 -6.80
N LYS A 71 10.11 27.32 -7.61
CA LYS A 71 9.22 27.13 -8.77
C LYS A 71 7.74 27.08 -8.37
N ARG A 72 7.46 26.55 -7.18
CA ARG A 72 6.10 26.41 -6.62
C ARG A 72 5.68 27.59 -5.73
N ASP A 73 6.47 28.67 -5.72
CA ASP A 73 6.27 29.85 -4.86
C ASP A 73 6.13 29.52 -3.35
N LEU A 74 6.82 28.47 -2.90
CA LEU A 74 6.86 28.03 -1.51
C LEU A 74 8.08 28.58 -0.75
N LYS A 75 7.93 28.68 0.58
CA LYS A 75 9.00 29.14 1.46
C LYS A 75 10.24 28.22 1.38
N VAL A 76 11.42 28.79 1.09
CA VAL A 76 12.70 28.09 0.94
C VAL A 76 13.59 28.02 2.20
N SER A 77 13.12 28.55 3.33
CA SER A 77 13.84 28.47 4.60
C SER A 77 13.58 27.14 5.33
N GLY A 78 14.59 26.61 6.01
CA GLY A 78 14.46 25.45 6.90
C GLY A 78 15.56 24.41 6.74
N LYS A 79 15.48 23.35 7.53
CA LYS A 79 16.34 22.17 7.41
C LYS A 79 15.91 21.31 6.21
N LYS A 80 16.79 20.43 5.71
CA LYS A 80 16.50 19.53 4.57
C LYS A 80 15.17 18.77 4.74
N SER A 81 14.93 18.24 5.93
CA SER A 81 13.69 17.52 6.26
C SER A 81 12.45 18.38 6.14
N GLU A 82 12.50 19.64 6.59
CA GLU A 82 11.38 20.59 6.53
C GLU A 82 11.08 21.00 5.08
N LEU A 83 12.11 21.15 4.23
CA LEU A 83 11.94 21.45 2.81
C LEU A 83 11.27 20.27 2.09
N ALA A 84 11.76 19.05 2.33
CA ALA A 84 11.17 17.83 1.78
C ALA A 84 9.72 17.65 2.23
N GLN A 85 9.44 17.88 3.52
CA GLN A 85 8.08 17.82 4.06
C GLN A 85 7.16 18.85 3.41
N ARG A 86 7.64 20.08 3.17
CA ARG A 86 6.85 21.14 2.53
C ARG A 86 6.51 20.81 1.07
N LEU A 87 7.45 20.23 0.33
CA LEU A 87 7.19 19.75 -1.03
C LEU A 87 6.15 18.62 -1.04
N ARG A 88 6.30 17.64 -0.15
CA ARG A 88 5.31 16.56 0.02
C ARG A 88 3.94 17.11 0.35
N GLN A 89 3.86 18.06 1.28
CA GLN A 89 2.58 18.64 1.68
C GLN A 89 1.91 19.40 0.54
N HIS A 90 2.67 20.18 -0.21
CA HIS A 90 2.12 20.89 -1.36
C HIS A 90 1.60 19.93 -2.44
N ASP A 91 2.31 18.84 -2.71
CA ASP A 91 1.84 17.83 -3.68
C ASP A 91 0.60 17.10 -3.19
N HIS A 92 0.56 16.80 -1.90
CA HIS A 92 -0.63 16.26 -1.25
C HIS A 92 -1.81 17.23 -1.39
N ASP A 93 -1.63 18.50 -1.00
CA ASP A 93 -2.66 19.55 -1.06
C ASP A 93 -3.16 19.76 -2.49
N GLY A 94 -2.25 19.77 -3.48
CA GLY A 94 -2.59 19.82 -4.90
C GLY A 94 -3.40 18.62 -5.39
N SER A 95 -3.22 17.44 -4.76
CA SER A 95 -3.97 16.23 -5.09
C SER A 95 -5.34 16.14 -4.41
N LEU A 96 -5.60 16.91 -3.34
CA LEU A 96 -6.86 16.88 -2.58
C LEU A 96 -8.11 17.13 -3.45
N PRO A 97 -8.15 18.13 -4.35
CA PRO A 97 -9.33 18.34 -5.21
C PRO A 97 -9.63 17.14 -6.11
N VAL A 98 -8.59 16.50 -6.65
CA VAL A 98 -8.72 15.31 -7.49
C VAL A 98 -9.25 14.14 -6.66
N MET A 99 -8.66 13.89 -5.49
CA MET A 99 -9.13 12.82 -4.59
C MET A 99 -10.58 13.04 -4.15
N ARG A 100 -10.97 14.26 -3.79
CA ARG A 100 -12.37 14.59 -3.45
C ARG A 100 -13.33 14.39 -4.62
N ALA A 101 -12.90 14.73 -5.85
CA ALA A 101 -13.71 14.51 -7.04
C ALA A 101 -13.87 13.01 -7.34
N MET A 102 -12.80 12.22 -7.20
CA MET A 102 -12.83 10.77 -7.35
C MET A 102 -13.75 10.13 -6.31
N GLU A 103 -13.64 10.51 -5.04
CA GLU A 103 -14.49 10.04 -3.94
C GLU A 103 -15.97 10.38 -4.19
N ALA A 104 -16.26 11.61 -4.60
CA ALA A 104 -17.62 12.03 -4.92
C ALA A 104 -18.20 11.24 -6.10
N ALA A 105 -17.37 10.90 -7.10
CA ALA A 105 -17.79 10.05 -8.21
C ALA A 105 -18.02 8.60 -7.76
N ALA A 106 -17.14 8.04 -6.94
CA ALA A 106 -17.28 6.70 -6.36
C ALA A 106 -18.55 6.59 -5.52
N ARG A 107 -18.82 7.59 -4.67
CA ARG A 107 -20.06 7.69 -3.88
C ARG A 107 -21.31 7.70 -4.76
N LYS A 108 -21.35 8.49 -5.83
CA LYS A 108 -22.50 8.49 -6.77
C LYS A 108 -22.70 7.12 -7.43
N ARG A 109 -21.63 6.36 -7.67
CA ARG A 109 -21.73 4.99 -8.18
C ARG A 109 -22.25 4.03 -7.12
N ARG A 110 -21.80 4.12 -5.87
CA ARG A 110 -22.34 3.36 -4.73
C ARG A 110 -23.82 3.63 -4.52
N GLU A 111 -24.26 4.88 -4.65
CA GLU A 111 -25.68 5.23 -4.56
C GLU A 111 -26.51 4.60 -5.70
N LYS A 112 -25.91 4.40 -6.89
CA LYS A 112 -26.56 3.73 -8.03
C LYS A 112 -26.48 2.20 -7.97
N ASN A 113 -25.38 1.68 -7.44
CA ASN A 113 -25.07 0.26 -7.36
C ASN A 113 -24.49 0.00 -5.97
N PRO A 114 -25.37 -0.22 -4.97
CA PRO A 114 -24.91 -0.40 -3.59
C PRO A 114 -24.00 -1.62 -3.49
N PRO A 115 -22.99 -1.59 -2.62
CA PRO A 115 -22.16 -2.75 -2.38
C PRO A 115 -23.04 -3.91 -1.89
N PRO A 116 -22.60 -5.16 -2.14
CA PRO A 116 -23.25 -6.33 -1.55
C PRO A 116 -23.37 -6.21 -0.03
N PRO A 117 -24.35 -6.91 0.58
CA PRO A 117 -24.41 -7.02 2.02
C PRO A 117 -23.14 -7.68 2.59
N GLU A 118 -22.71 -7.23 3.77
CA GLU A 118 -21.46 -7.65 4.44
C GLU A 118 -21.49 -9.13 4.86
N ASP A 119 -22.68 -9.74 4.92
CA ASP A 119 -22.92 -11.14 5.26
C ASP A 119 -22.90 -12.09 4.04
N GLU A 120 -22.45 -11.63 2.86
CA GLU A 120 -22.18 -12.52 1.73
C GLU A 120 -20.99 -13.46 2.02
N ASP A 121 -21.11 -14.71 1.56
CA ASP A 121 -20.03 -15.69 1.68
C ASP A 121 -18.75 -15.18 0.98
N SER A 122 -17.61 -15.30 1.66
CA SER A 122 -16.30 -14.85 1.14
C SER A 122 -15.96 -15.42 -0.25
N ASP A 123 -16.47 -16.61 -0.56
CA ASP A 123 -16.28 -17.25 -1.86
C ASP A 123 -17.01 -16.48 -2.98
N VAL A 124 -18.22 -15.96 -2.69
CA VAL A 124 -19.01 -15.17 -3.65
C VAL A 124 -18.37 -13.81 -3.89
N GLU A 125 -17.87 -13.17 -2.83
CA GLU A 125 -17.10 -11.93 -2.93
C GLU A 125 -15.85 -12.13 -3.80
N TRP A 126 -15.09 -13.20 -3.55
CA TRP A 126 -13.90 -13.54 -4.31
C TRP A 126 -14.21 -13.80 -5.78
N GLU A 127 -15.27 -14.56 -6.09
CA GLU A 127 -15.69 -14.82 -7.47
C GLU A 127 -16.05 -13.52 -8.21
N ARG A 128 -16.76 -12.60 -7.55
CA ARG A 128 -17.11 -11.30 -8.12
C ARG A 128 -15.89 -10.43 -8.37
N TYR A 129 -14.96 -10.41 -7.41
CA TYR A 129 -13.69 -9.71 -7.55
C TYR A 129 -12.88 -10.26 -8.74
N MET A 130 -12.76 -11.58 -8.85
CA MET A 130 -12.06 -12.24 -9.96
C MET A 130 -12.72 -11.94 -11.31
N ALA A 131 -14.05 -11.96 -11.40
CA ALA A 131 -14.79 -11.62 -12.61
C ALA A 131 -14.49 -10.18 -13.07
N LYS A 132 -14.42 -9.21 -12.15
CA LYS A 132 -14.03 -7.83 -12.48
C LYS A 132 -12.59 -7.72 -12.94
N MET A 133 -11.67 -8.47 -12.32
CA MET A 133 -10.27 -8.50 -12.77
C MET A 133 -10.14 -9.06 -14.19
N ASP A 134 -10.91 -10.10 -14.51
CA ASP A 134 -10.95 -10.68 -15.84
C ASP A 134 -11.57 -9.70 -16.84
N GLU A 135 -12.64 -8.99 -16.47
CA GLU A 135 -13.23 -7.91 -17.28
C GLU A 135 -12.21 -6.79 -17.57
N VAL A 136 -11.43 -6.36 -16.58
CA VAL A 136 -10.36 -5.38 -16.80
C VAL A 136 -9.34 -5.93 -17.80
N ARG A 137 -8.98 -7.21 -17.68
CA ARG A 137 -8.00 -7.85 -18.56
C ARG A 137 -8.51 -7.92 -20.00
N GLU A 138 -9.80 -8.23 -20.18
CA GLU A 138 -10.48 -8.29 -21.48
C GLU A 138 -10.62 -6.90 -22.12
N ASN A 139 -10.99 -5.89 -21.33
CA ASN A 139 -11.15 -4.51 -21.81
C ASN A 139 -9.83 -3.90 -22.28
N GLY A 140 -8.69 -4.29 -21.69
CA GLY A 140 -7.38 -3.75 -22.07
C GLY A 140 -7.11 -2.35 -21.51
N ALA A 141 -5.93 -1.79 -21.81
CA ALA A 141 -5.52 -0.48 -21.31
C ALA A 141 -6.39 0.70 -21.79
N THR A 142 -6.99 0.56 -22.97
CA THR A 142 -7.84 1.58 -23.60
C THR A 142 -9.33 1.24 -23.56
N GLY A 143 -9.70 0.17 -22.85
CA GLY A 143 -11.08 -0.28 -22.77
C GLY A 143 -11.94 0.53 -21.80
N SER A 144 -13.21 0.12 -21.69
CA SER A 144 -14.14 0.72 -20.74
C SER A 144 -13.63 0.55 -19.30
N PRO A 145 -13.67 1.61 -18.47
CA PRO A 145 -13.25 1.52 -17.07
C PRO A 145 -14.14 0.57 -16.27
N VAL A 146 -13.53 -0.44 -15.65
CA VAL A 146 -14.20 -1.34 -14.70
C VAL A 146 -14.02 -0.79 -13.29
N HIS A 147 -15.06 -0.91 -12.46
CA HIS A 147 -15.06 -0.37 -11.11
C HIS A 147 -15.26 -1.49 -10.07
N ASP A 148 -14.67 -1.33 -8.89
CA ASP A 148 -14.92 -2.21 -7.76
C ASP A 148 -16.32 -1.98 -7.14
N ASP A 149 -16.68 -2.79 -6.14
CA ASP A 149 -17.98 -2.67 -5.43
C ASP A 149 -18.12 -1.33 -4.69
N TRP A 150 -17.00 -0.64 -4.48
CA TRP A 150 -16.92 0.66 -3.84
C TRP A 150 -16.99 1.83 -4.84
N GLY A 151 -17.07 1.53 -6.14
CA GLY A 151 -17.21 2.52 -7.20
C GLY A 151 -15.91 3.20 -7.63
N TYR A 152 -14.76 2.67 -7.23
CA TYR A 152 -13.44 3.11 -7.69
C TYR A 152 -13.00 2.34 -8.92
N GLU A 153 -12.30 3.03 -9.81
CA GLU A 153 -11.80 2.44 -11.05
C GLU A 153 -10.61 1.51 -10.78
N LEU A 154 -10.67 0.30 -11.34
CA LEU A 154 -9.58 -0.68 -11.29
C LEU A 154 -8.51 -0.35 -12.35
N SER A 155 -7.24 -0.41 -11.95
CA SER A 155 -6.13 -0.15 -12.88
C SER A 155 -5.68 -1.40 -13.64
N TYR A 156 -5.78 -1.36 -14.97
CA TYR A 156 -5.27 -2.41 -15.87
C TYR A 156 -3.79 -2.71 -15.66
N GLU A 157 -2.95 -1.68 -15.55
CA GLU A 157 -1.51 -1.83 -15.36
C GLU A 157 -1.17 -2.54 -14.05
N LYS A 158 -1.90 -2.23 -12.97
CA LYS A 158 -1.69 -2.86 -11.67
C LYS A 158 -2.13 -4.32 -11.67
N ILE A 159 -3.19 -4.65 -12.42
CA ILE A 159 -3.71 -6.02 -12.54
C ILE A 159 -2.78 -6.91 -13.37
N LEU A 160 -2.17 -6.36 -14.42
CA LEU A 160 -1.21 -7.09 -15.27
C LEU A 160 0.20 -7.16 -14.69
N ALA A 161 0.56 -6.25 -13.78
CA ALA A 161 1.86 -6.28 -13.14
C ALA A 161 2.06 -7.70 -12.57
N PRO A 162 3.07 -8.47 -13.05
CA PRO A 162 3.28 -9.81 -12.52
C PRO A 162 3.46 -9.63 -11.02
N ASN A 163 2.68 -10.37 -10.23
CA ASN A 163 2.88 -10.50 -8.79
C ASN A 163 4.31 -11.01 -8.60
N LYS A 164 5.27 -10.09 -8.57
CA LYS A 164 6.67 -10.35 -8.29
C LYS A 164 6.60 -10.86 -6.88
N ARG A 165 6.54 -12.18 -6.73
CA ARG A 165 6.47 -12.84 -5.43
C ARG A 165 7.49 -12.13 -4.56
N PRO A 166 7.04 -11.40 -3.55
CA PRO A 166 7.93 -10.54 -2.80
C PRO A 166 9.04 -11.43 -2.27
N ASN A 167 10.29 -11.10 -2.64
CA ASN A 167 11.45 -11.80 -2.15
C ASN A 167 11.33 -11.81 -0.61
N MET A 168 11.24 -12.98 0.03
CA MET A 168 10.91 -13.10 1.45
C MET A 168 11.85 -12.27 2.35
N GLY A 169 13.09 -12.01 1.92
CA GLY A 169 14.00 -11.10 2.62
C GLY A 169 13.56 -9.63 2.64
N LYS A 170 12.77 -9.18 1.67
CA LYS A 170 12.15 -7.84 1.64
C LYS A 170 10.97 -7.72 2.61
N HIS A 171 10.31 -8.83 2.96
CA HIS A 171 9.21 -8.79 3.93
C HIS A 171 9.70 -8.41 5.32
N ALA A 172 10.83 -8.97 5.78
CA ALA A 172 11.40 -8.60 7.06
C ALA A 172 11.70 -7.10 7.13
N THR A 173 12.36 -6.54 6.11
CA THR A 173 12.63 -5.10 6.04
C THR A 173 11.37 -4.24 5.93
N TYR A 174 10.29 -4.78 5.34
CA TYR A 174 9.00 -4.11 5.25
C TYR A 174 8.31 -4.07 6.61
N PHE A 175 8.25 -5.19 7.35
CA PHE A 175 7.67 -5.22 8.69
C PHE A 175 8.46 -4.33 9.65
N ASP A 176 9.80 -4.33 9.59
CA ASP A 176 10.63 -3.40 10.37
C ASP A 176 10.30 -1.92 10.07
N PHE A 177 10.05 -1.61 8.79
CA PHE A 177 9.65 -0.26 8.36
C PHE A 177 8.26 0.11 8.89
N VAL A 178 7.27 -0.77 8.73
CA VAL A 178 5.90 -0.57 9.22
C VAL A 178 5.89 -0.40 10.75
N ASP A 179 6.66 -1.21 11.48
CA ASP A 179 6.83 -1.08 12.93
C ASP A 179 7.45 0.25 13.32
N ALA A 180 8.48 0.70 12.58
CA ALA A 180 9.12 1.98 12.83
C ALA A 180 8.14 3.14 12.57
N GLU A 181 7.34 3.06 11.49
CA GLU A 181 6.32 4.04 11.16
C GLU A 181 5.22 4.09 12.23
N ASN A 182 4.68 2.93 12.62
CA ASN A 182 3.67 2.81 13.66
C ASN A 182 4.16 3.40 14.99
N LYS A 183 5.43 3.17 15.37
CA LYS A 183 6.03 3.81 16.56
C LYS A 183 6.00 5.34 16.50
N VAL A 184 6.21 5.93 15.32
CA VAL A 184 6.10 7.38 15.13
C VAL A 184 4.64 7.83 15.23
N LYS A 185 3.72 7.15 14.54
CA LYS A 185 2.27 7.43 14.59
C LYS A 185 1.74 7.39 16.03
N THR A 186 2.04 6.32 16.77
CA THR A 186 1.69 6.16 18.20
C THR A 186 2.28 7.27 19.06
N LYS A 187 3.52 7.70 18.80
CA LYS A 187 4.17 8.81 19.53
C LYS A 187 3.52 10.15 19.24
N ILE A 188 3.06 10.39 18.01
CA ILE A 188 2.33 11.61 17.67
C ILE A 188 0.98 11.60 18.38
N MET A 189 0.21 10.52 18.23
CA MET A 189 -1.15 10.38 18.75
C MET A 189 -1.21 10.41 20.29
N PHE A 190 -0.30 9.69 20.97
CA PHE A 190 -0.37 9.51 22.43
C PHE A 190 0.79 10.13 23.22
N GLY A 191 1.78 10.74 22.56
CA GLY A 191 2.93 11.36 23.20
C GLY A 191 4.01 10.37 23.65
N LYS A 192 4.71 10.68 24.74
CA LYS A 192 5.93 9.96 25.17
C LYS A 192 5.67 8.62 25.86
N ALA A 193 4.47 8.41 26.39
CA ALA A 193 4.12 7.16 27.07
C ALA A 193 3.71 6.13 25.99
N GLN A 194 4.70 5.46 25.40
CA GLN A 194 4.41 4.33 24.53
C GLN A 194 3.63 3.28 25.32
N PRO A 195 2.56 2.74 24.75
CA PRO A 195 1.82 1.65 25.36
C PRO A 195 2.74 0.44 25.53
N SER A 196 2.52 -0.33 26.59
CA SER A 196 3.20 -1.62 26.81
C SER A 196 2.65 -2.72 25.89
N PHE A 197 1.53 -2.44 25.22
CA PHE A 197 0.82 -3.34 24.32
C PHE A 197 1.04 -2.91 22.87
N SER A 198 0.91 -3.89 21.97
CA SER A 198 0.89 -3.65 20.53
C SER A 198 -0.37 -2.85 20.18
N MET A 199 -0.20 -1.84 19.33
CA MET A 199 -1.28 -0.99 18.86
C MET A 199 -1.63 -1.39 17.44
N ASP A 200 -2.92 -1.48 17.15
CA ASP A 200 -3.42 -1.69 15.80
C ASP A 200 -3.22 -0.43 14.96
N GLY A 201 -2.22 -0.48 14.08
CA GLY A 201 -1.87 0.63 13.18
C GLY A 201 -3.00 1.01 12.23
N SER A 202 -3.76 0.01 11.76
CA SER A 202 -4.87 0.23 10.83
C SER A 202 -6.04 0.92 11.54
N ALA A 203 -6.35 0.55 12.78
CA ALA A 203 -7.37 1.26 13.56
C ALA A 203 -7.00 2.71 13.84
N MET A 204 -5.71 2.99 14.12
CA MET A 204 -5.24 4.37 14.27
C MET A 204 -5.35 5.15 12.95
N ASP A 205 -4.95 4.55 11.83
CA ASP A 205 -5.02 5.19 10.52
C ASP A 205 -6.48 5.50 10.15
N TRP A 206 -7.40 4.58 10.44
CA TRP A 206 -8.83 4.76 10.22
C TRP A 206 -9.38 5.93 11.03
N ARG A 207 -9.00 6.04 12.30
CA ARG A 207 -9.43 7.16 13.13
C ARG A 207 -8.96 8.50 12.55
N VAL A 208 -7.70 8.59 12.15
CA VAL A 208 -7.14 9.80 11.54
C VAL A 208 -7.83 10.13 10.22
N ALA A 209 -8.11 9.11 9.40
CA ALA A 209 -8.84 9.26 8.14
C ALA A 209 -10.22 9.91 8.35
N GLN A 210 -10.98 9.40 9.33
CA GLN A 210 -12.31 9.89 9.67
C GLN A 210 -12.27 11.32 10.20
N ASP A 211 -11.39 11.61 11.17
CA ASP A 211 -11.29 12.94 11.79
C ASP A 211 -10.82 14.02 10.79
N LEU A 212 -10.00 13.65 9.80
CA LEU A 212 -9.52 14.57 8.76
C LEU A 212 -10.35 14.55 7.46
N ALA A 213 -11.34 13.66 7.37
CA ALA A 213 -12.12 13.41 6.16
C ALA A 213 -11.25 13.17 4.90
N ILE A 214 -10.25 12.29 5.03
CA ILE A 214 -9.37 11.85 3.95
C ILE A 214 -9.50 10.35 3.70
N PRO A 215 -9.15 9.84 2.51
CA PRO A 215 -9.19 8.41 2.25
C PRO A 215 -8.23 7.64 3.16
N PHE A 216 -8.68 6.51 3.71
CA PHE A 216 -7.93 5.67 4.65
C PHE A 216 -6.50 5.34 4.18
N HIS A 217 -6.36 4.90 2.93
CA HIS A 217 -5.09 4.53 2.32
C HIS A 217 -4.13 5.71 2.00
N LYS A 218 -4.54 6.94 2.30
CA LYS A 218 -3.72 8.16 2.18
C LYS A 218 -3.19 8.65 3.52
N VAL A 219 -3.56 8.00 4.63
CA VAL A 219 -3.08 8.37 5.95
C VAL A 219 -1.62 7.98 6.10
N GLU A 220 -0.73 8.98 6.17
CA GLU A 220 0.68 8.80 6.47
C GLU A 220 1.02 9.46 7.82
N VAL A 221 2.29 9.37 8.22
CA VAL A 221 2.79 10.00 9.47
C VAL A 221 2.47 11.50 9.53
N HIS A 222 2.41 12.20 8.40
CA HIS A 222 2.18 13.63 8.41
C HIS A 222 0.75 14.01 8.78
N GLU A 223 -0.24 13.23 8.36
CA GLU A 223 -1.65 13.39 8.69
C GLU A 223 -1.85 13.28 10.21
N TYR A 224 -1.08 12.44 10.91
CA TYR A 224 -1.08 12.41 12.38
C TYR A 224 -0.60 13.74 12.99
N GLU A 225 0.36 14.43 12.38
CA GLU A 225 0.81 15.74 12.86
C GLU A 225 -0.26 16.81 12.65
N ILE A 226 -0.96 16.78 11.51
CA ILE A 226 -2.10 17.66 11.23
C ILE A 226 -3.22 17.37 12.24
N TRP A 227 -3.59 16.10 12.40
CA TRP A 227 -4.59 15.61 13.34
C TRP A 227 -4.29 16.12 14.76
N LYS A 228 -3.03 16.03 15.20
CA LYS A 228 -2.59 16.56 16.50
C LYS A 228 -2.66 18.09 16.58
N LYS A 229 -2.27 18.81 15.51
CA LYS A 229 -2.35 20.29 15.46
C LYS A 229 -3.78 20.79 15.51
N MET A 230 -4.73 20.02 14.95
CA MET A 230 -6.17 20.30 15.01
C MET A 230 -6.78 20.06 16.40
N GLY A 231 -5.99 19.51 17.33
CA GLY A 231 -6.41 19.28 18.72
C GLY A 231 -7.26 18.03 18.91
N PHE A 232 -7.30 17.12 17.93
CA PHE A 232 -7.95 15.84 18.10
C PHE A 232 -7.22 14.99 19.16
N THR A 233 -7.99 14.15 19.84
CA THR A 233 -7.52 13.26 20.90
C THR A 233 -8.17 11.90 20.73
N ALA A 234 -7.45 10.82 21.06
CA ALA A 234 -7.95 9.46 20.95
C ALA A 234 -7.64 8.68 22.22
N ASN A 235 -8.51 7.73 22.58
CA ASN A 235 -8.31 6.91 23.76
C ASN A 235 -7.44 5.71 23.42
N LYS A 236 -6.37 5.48 24.18
CA LYS A 236 -5.44 4.36 23.94
C LYS A 236 -6.12 2.99 23.87
N LYS A 237 -7.21 2.80 24.61
CA LYS A 237 -7.93 1.52 24.68
C LYS A 237 -8.63 1.16 23.37
N GLU A 238 -8.92 2.14 22.51
CA GLU A 238 -9.60 1.93 21.23
C GLU A 238 -8.70 1.24 20.18
N PHE A 239 -7.40 1.15 20.44
CA PHE A 239 -6.40 0.69 19.46
C PHE A 239 -5.55 -0.48 19.97
N VAL A 240 -5.89 -1.08 21.11
CA VAL A 240 -5.15 -2.24 21.63
C VAL A 240 -5.41 -3.41 20.69
N GLU A 241 -4.35 -4.01 20.13
CA GLU A 241 -4.48 -5.17 19.24
C GLU A 241 -5.25 -6.31 19.95
N GLY A 242 -6.33 -6.77 19.32
CA GLY A 242 -7.25 -7.79 19.87
C GLY A 242 -8.42 -7.25 20.69
N ASP A 243 -8.39 -5.99 21.13
CA ASP A 243 -9.54 -5.33 21.78
C ASP A 243 -10.23 -4.30 20.87
N VAL A 244 -9.77 -4.17 19.62
CA VAL A 244 -10.44 -3.35 18.60
C VAL A 244 -11.84 -3.93 18.37
N ASP A 245 -12.84 -3.07 18.32
CA ASP A 245 -14.22 -3.46 18.07
C ASP A 245 -14.33 -4.26 16.77
N ARG A 246 -15.08 -5.37 16.79
CA ARG A 246 -15.12 -6.30 15.65
C ARG A 246 -15.72 -5.66 14.40
N GLU A 247 -16.81 -4.89 14.55
CA GLU A 247 -17.43 -4.19 13.42
C GLU A 247 -16.49 -3.12 12.86
N LEU A 248 -15.68 -2.49 13.73
CA LEU A 248 -14.65 -1.56 13.30
C LEU A 248 -13.54 -2.26 12.51
N SER A 249 -13.06 -3.42 12.98
CA SER A 249 -12.07 -4.23 12.28
C SER A 249 -12.57 -4.64 10.89
N GLU A 250 -13.80 -5.15 10.80
CA GLU A 250 -14.43 -5.55 9.53
C GLU A 250 -14.52 -4.36 8.56
N LYS A 251 -14.87 -3.16 9.04
CA LYS A 251 -14.87 -1.93 8.22
C LYS A 251 -13.49 -1.52 7.74
N ILE A 252 -12.47 -1.65 8.60
CA ILE A 252 -11.08 -1.35 8.25
C ILE A 252 -10.60 -2.32 7.17
N ASP A 253 -10.87 -3.62 7.34
CA ASP A 253 -10.50 -4.66 6.40
C ASP A 253 -11.17 -4.41 5.03
N ALA A 254 -12.47 -4.13 5.01
CA ALA A 254 -13.21 -3.82 3.79
C ALA A 254 -12.68 -2.57 3.03
N GLU A 255 -12.14 -1.59 3.74
CA GLU A 255 -11.55 -0.38 3.15
C GLU A 255 -10.07 -0.57 2.75
N THR A 256 -9.40 -1.54 3.39
CA THR A 256 -8.03 -1.96 3.05
C THR A 256 -8.03 -2.86 1.81
N GLU A 257 -9.00 -3.76 1.72
CA GLU A 257 -9.21 -4.66 0.61
C GLU A 257 -9.60 -3.88 -0.67
N GLY A 258 -8.81 -4.09 -1.72
CA GLY A 258 -8.96 -3.35 -2.98
C GLY A 258 -8.16 -2.04 -3.07
N SER A 259 -7.69 -1.46 -1.96
CA SER A 259 -6.91 -0.20 -1.96
C SER A 259 -5.71 -0.24 -2.91
N ALA A 260 -5.00 -1.37 -2.96
CA ALA A 260 -3.84 -1.54 -3.84
C ALA A 260 -4.19 -1.35 -5.34
N PHE A 261 -5.43 -1.65 -5.74
CA PHE A 261 -5.88 -1.66 -7.13
C PHE A 261 -6.63 -0.39 -7.56
N ARG A 262 -7.06 0.44 -6.61
CA ARG A 262 -7.72 1.73 -6.86
C ARG A 262 -6.73 2.75 -7.44
N LYS A 263 -7.16 3.55 -8.42
CA LYS A 263 -6.38 4.68 -8.98
C LYS A 263 -6.33 5.86 -8.00
#